data_AF-A0A7S0FAA9-F1
#
_entry.id   AF-A0A7S0FAA9-F1
#
_cell.length_a   1.000
_cell.length_b   1.000
_cell.length_c   1.000
_cell.angle_alpha   90.00
_cell.angle_beta   90.00
_cell.angle_gamma   90.00
#
_symmetry.space_group_name_H-M   'P 1'
#
loop_
_entity.id
_entity.type
_entity.pdbx_description
1 polymer ?
#
loop_
_entity_poly.entity_id
_entity_poly.type
_entity_poly.pdbx_seq_one_letter_code
_entity_poly.pdbx_strand_id
1 'polypeptide(L)'
;LWAKGLRHSVSAAMRMRRSQNSIQAVETVQPLVEYPAVEEPTVTSNKISEVIDRTGKKSLWTGFWDLRQHERESLILDHVIARTRDFAMQFRSAKRLCEKLAMTAQFVRELSVVDGISFDLVSMFVSDLIEIDGFGKLPSQKDIQRFCLALESWSSSAISEGSTQTLREFGYKWYALKVAQTLPKDQHEAVLALALTVKERSLHLLTPIYYMSREHTIFMWIVDCLWCSIEERNNFVLFTAGWVNPHGPQLKYMPWLQIGEIVVDIIDTGCASNVDFYPRGGSGEALGNAMGQAQSSLVPTFALRLTQLRATMQSQIDIAKSLQVKILVVSSTILITLGQFVATVIYQRYVEAFASPL
;
A
#
# COMPACT_ATOMS: atom_id res chain seq x y z
N LEU A 1 -2.50 32.47 2.60
CA LEU A 1 -1.44 31.45 2.82
C LEU A 1 -1.69 30.16 2.03
N TRP A 2 -2.93 29.72 1.83
CA TRP A 2 -3.25 28.57 0.94
C TRP A 2 -2.99 28.79 -0.57
N ALA A 3 -3.17 30.02 -1.08
CA ALA A 3 -2.96 30.32 -2.51
C ALA A 3 -1.48 30.34 -2.96
N LYS A 4 -0.52 30.42 -2.02
CA LYS A 4 0.93 30.35 -2.34
C LYS A 4 1.43 28.91 -2.52
N GLY A 5 0.80 27.93 -1.87
CA GLY A 5 1.13 26.50 -2.02
C GLY A 5 0.79 25.96 -3.42
N LEU A 6 -0.36 26.35 -3.97
CA LEU A 6 -0.80 25.90 -5.30
C LEU A 6 0.07 26.40 -6.46
N ARG A 7 0.72 27.56 -6.33
CA ARG A 7 1.62 28.09 -7.38
C ARG A 7 2.95 27.31 -7.48
N HIS A 8 3.43 26.73 -6.38
CA HIS A 8 4.65 25.93 -6.40
C HIS A 8 4.42 24.52 -6.98
N SER A 9 3.27 23.90 -6.70
CA SER A 9 2.91 22.57 -7.25
C SER A 9 2.67 22.59 -8.75
N VAL A 10 2.04 23.64 -9.29
CA VAL A 10 1.81 23.79 -10.75
C VAL A 10 3.12 24.09 -11.50
N SER A 11 4.06 24.83 -10.88
CA SER A 11 5.39 25.06 -11.48
C SER A 11 6.26 23.80 -11.50
N ALA A 12 6.12 22.89 -10.54
CA ALA A 12 6.83 21.61 -10.53
C ALA A 12 6.27 20.65 -11.60
N ALA A 13 4.94 20.58 -11.73
CA ALA A 13 4.27 19.78 -12.76
C ALA A 13 4.59 20.25 -14.19
N MET A 14 4.72 21.56 -14.42
CA MET A 14 5.12 22.09 -15.74
C MET A 14 6.59 21.83 -16.10
N ARG A 15 7.49 21.69 -15.11
CA ARG A 15 8.91 21.33 -15.37
C ARG A 15 9.06 19.84 -15.72
N MET A 16 8.29 18.95 -15.08
CA MET A 16 8.26 17.53 -15.47
C MET A 16 7.71 17.32 -16.89
N ARG A 17 6.72 18.11 -17.31
CA ARG A 17 6.14 18.00 -18.66
C ARG A 17 7.10 18.44 -19.78
N ARG A 18 8.02 19.37 -19.51
CA ARG A 18 9.06 19.77 -20.49
C ARG A 18 10.20 18.75 -20.61
N SER A 19 10.45 17.94 -19.57
CA SER A 19 11.43 16.84 -19.61
C SER A 19 10.93 15.61 -20.37
N GLN A 20 9.63 15.44 -20.54
CA GLN A 20 9.05 14.29 -21.27
C GLN A 20 9.05 14.49 -22.80
N ASN A 21 9.05 15.73 -23.29
CA ASN A 21 9.03 16.01 -24.73
C ASN A 21 10.40 15.90 -25.41
N SER A 22 11.50 15.71 -24.68
CA SER A 22 12.85 15.56 -25.25
C SER A 22 13.29 14.09 -25.41
N ILE A 23 12.41 13.13 -25.15
CA ILE A 23 12.70 11.69 -25.27
C ILE A 23 11.72 11.07 -26.28
N GLN A 24 11.70 11.62 -27.49
CA GLN A 24 11.12 10.98 -28.66
C GLN A 24 12.17 10.99 -29.77
N ALA A 25 12.93 9.90 -29.84
CA ALA A 25 13.52 9.34 -31.05
C ALA A 25 14.48 8.23 -30.60
N VAL A 26 14.04 6.98 -30.72
CA VAL A 26 14.76 5.84 -31.32
C VAL A 26 13.79 4.66 -31.21
N GLU A 27 12.99 4.46 -32.25
CA GLU A 27 12.28 3.21 -32.48
C GLU A 27 13.27 2.17 -33.00
N THR A 28 13.49 1.12 -32.23
CA THR A 28 13.96 -0.17 -32.74
C THR A 28 13.08 -1.25 -32.16
N VAL A 29 12.22 -1.79 -33.01
CA VAL A 29 11.35 -2.94 -32.75
C VAL A 29 12.23 -4.18 -32.59
N GLN A 30 12.16 -4.82 -31.42
CA GLN A 30 12.61 -6.21 -31.23
C GLN A 30 11.41 -7.12 -30.95
N PRO A 31 11.43 -8.38 -31.40
CA PRO A 31 10.26 -9.24 -31.47
C PRO A 31 9.83 -9.76 -30.09
N LEU A 32 8.52 -10.04 -29.96
CA LEU A 32 7.90 -10.68 -28.81
C LEU A 32 8.61 -11.99 -28.46
N VAL A 33 9.13 -12.08 -27.24
CA VAL A 33 9.49 -13.34 -26.60
C VAL A 33 8.20 -13.92 -26.01
N GLU A 34 7.81 -15.12 -26.44
CA GLU A 34 6.71 -15.88 -25.85
C GLU A 34 7.08 -16.26 -24.41
N TYR A 35 6.25 -15.84 -23.45
CA TYR A 35 6.38 -16.26 -22.06
C TYR A 35 5.68 -17.61 -21.86
N PRO A 36 6.29 -18.58 -21.16
CA PRO A 36 5.64 -19.85 -20.83
C PRO A 36 4.46 -19.61 -19.88
N ALA A 37 3.42 -20.45 -20.04
CA ALA A 37 2.26 -20.47 -19.16
C ALA A 37 2.71 -20.71 -17.70
N VAL A 38 2.46 -19.72 -16.84
CA VAL A 38 2.75 -19.81 -15.40
C VAL A 38 1.68 -20.71 -14.77
N GLU A 39 2.10 -21.82 -14.18
CA GLU A 39 1.23 -22.68 -13.36
C GLU A 39 0.68 -21.87 -12.17
N GLU A 40 -0.64 -21.95 -11.95
CA GLU A 40 -1.31 -21.24 -10.87
C GLU A 40 -0.80 -21.73 -9.48
N PRO A 41 -0.37 -20.83 -8.58
CA PRO A 41 0.04 -21.22 -7.23
C PRO A 41 -1.18 -21.70 -6.41
N THR A 42 -1.26 -23.02 -6.21
CA THR A 42 -2.34 -23.79 -5.59
C THR A 42 -2.68 -23.42 -4.13
N VAL A 43 -1.79 -22.72 -3.41
CA VAL A 43 -1.97 -22.37 -2.00
C VAL A 43 -2.90 -21.16 -1.79
N THR A 44 -2.99 -20.25 -2.78
CA THR A 44 -3.77 -19.00 -2.68
C THR A 44 -5.25 -19.16 -3.00
N SER A 45 -5.62 -20.23 -3.72
CA SER A 45 -7.03 -20.61 -3.99
C SER A 45 -7.83 -20.85 -2.70
N ASN A 46 -7.16 -21.33 -1.64
CA ASN A 46 -7.81 -21.73 -0.39
C ASN A 46 -8.31 -20.56 0.49
N LYS A 47 -7.65 -19.37 0.45
CA LYS A 47 -8.06 -18.23 1.31
C LYS A 47 -9.26 -17.45 0.76
N ILE A 48 -9.33 -17.26 -0.55
CA ILE A 48 -10.50 -16.62 -1.19
C ILE A 48 -11.70 -17.55 -1.14
N SER A 49 -11.50 -18.84 -1.40
CA SER A 49 -12.55 -19.83 -1.18
C SER A 49 -13.00 -19.88 0.27
N GLU A 50 -12.11 -19.71 1.27
CA GLU A 50 -12.50 -19.55 2.68
C GLU A 50 -13.29 -18.27 2.97
N VAL A 51 -12.92 -17.13 2.39
CA VAL A 51 -13.70 -15.87 2.52
C VAL A 51 -15.06 -16.03 1.86
N ILE A 52 -15.10 -16.61 0.65
CA ILE A 52 -16.32 -16.97 -0.08
C ILE A 52 -17.18 -17.95 0.74
N ASP A 53 -16.59 -18.97 1.35
CA ASP A 53 -17.25 -19.96 2.20
C ASP A 53 -17.78 -19.33 3.50
N ARG A 54 -17.03 -18.41 4.12
CA ARG A 54 -17.49 -17.65 5.29
C ARG A 54 -18.66 -16.75 4.94
N THR A 55 -18.64 -16.09 3.78
CA THR A 55 -19.80 -15.34 3.29
C THR A 55 -20.97 -16.25 2.88
N GLY A 56 -20.69 -17.43 2.33
CA GLY A 56 -21.70 -18.40 1.88
C GLY A 56 -22.37 -19.20 3.00
N LYS A 57 -21.72 -19.37 4.15
CA LYS A 57 -22.24 -20.13 5.30
C LYS A 57 -23.10 -19.31 6.28
N LYS A 58 -23.27 -17.99 6.07
CA LYS A 58 -24.25 -17.22 6.84
C LYS A 58 -25.66 -17.73 6.52
N SER A 59 -26.47 -17.99 7.54
CA SER A 59 -27.83 -18.51 7.34
C SER A 59 -28.65 -17.54 6.47
N LEU A 60 -29.60 -18.07 5.69
CA LEU A 60 -30.52 -17.28 4.85
C LEU A 60 -31.22 -16.14 5.62
N TRP A 61 -31.39 -16.30 6.94
CA TRP A 61 -31.97 -15.30 7.83
C TRP A 61 -31.01 -14.18 8.24
N THR A 62 -29.70 -14.44 8.36
CA THR A 62 -28.70 -13.38 8.61
C THR A 62 -28.41 -12.59 7.34
N GLY A 63 -28.42 -13.23 6.16
CA GLY A 63 -28.31 -12.53 4.87
C GLY A 63 -29.47 -11.56 4.58
N PHE A 64 -30.67 -11.82 5.12
CA PHE A 64 -31.82 -10.93 5.02
C PHE A 64 -31.63 -9.58 5.74
N TRP A 65 -30.95 -9.57 6.89
CA TRP A 65 -30.67 -8.35 7.67
C TRP A 65 -29.37 -7.65 7.23
N ASP A 66 -28.44 -8.39 6.63
CA ASP A 66 -27.14 -7.87 6.14
C ASP A 66 -27.20 -7.29 4.71
N LEU A 67 -28.36 -7.26 4.02
CA LEU A 67 -28.42 -6.79 2.62
C LEU A 67 -27.83 -5.38 2.41
N ARG A 68 -28.17 -4.43 3.29
CA ARG A 68 -27.59 -3.07 3.23
C ARG A 68 -26.09 -3.06 3.49
N GLN A 69 -25.60 -3.97 4.33
CA GLN A 69 -24.18 -4.11 4.59
C GLN A 69 -23.47 -4.67 3.35
N HIS A 70 -24.02 -5.70 2.71
CA HIS A 70 -23.48 -6.25 1.47
C HIS A 70 -23.53 -5.25 0.30
N GLU A 71 -24.58 -4.45 0.17
CA GLU A 71 -24.64 -3.36 -0.82
C GLU A 71 -23.56 -2.30 -0.55
N ARG A 72 -23.34 -1.91 0.71
CA ARG A 72 -22.28 -0.97 1.09
C ARG A 72 -20.89 -1.55 0.81
N GLU A 73 -20.67 -2.81 1.19
CA GLU A 73 -19.43 -3.55 0.95
C GLU A 73 -19.15 -3.72 -0.55
N SER A 74 -20.17 -3.97 -1.37
CA SER A 74 -20.07 -4.05 -2.82
C SER A 74 -19.63 -2.71 -3.44
N LEU A 75 -20.21 -1.59 -2.99
CA LEU A 75 -19.79 -0.25 -3.44
C LEU A 75 -18.35 0.09 -3.04
N ILE A 76 -17.94 -0.32 -1.84
CA ILE A 76 -16.56 -0.18 -1.38
C ILE A 76 -15.62 -1.00 -2.27
N LEU A 77 -15.99 -2.24 -2.58
CA LEU A 77 -15.22 -3.12 -3.45
C LEU A 77 -15.08 -2.57 -4.87
N ASP A 78 -16.12 -1.92 -5.40
CA ASP A 78 -16.04 -1.22 -6.69
C ASP A 78 -15.01 -0.11 -6.71
N HIS A 79 -14.97 0.70 -5.64
CA HIS A 79 -13.95 1.72 -5.47
C HIS A 79 -12.55 1.10 -5.41
N VAL A 80 -12.38 0.05 -4.62
CA VAL A 80 -11.10 -0.67 -4.49
C VAL A 80 -10.65 -1.27 -5.83
N ILE A 81 -11.55 -1.90 -6.59
CA ILE A 81 -11.25 -2.43 -7.93
C ILE A 81 -10.76 -1.32 -8.86
N ALA A 82 -11.45 -0.17 -8.88
CA ALA A 82 -11.05 0.96 -9.71
C ALA A 82 -9.63 1.45 -9.33
N ARG A 83 -9.37 1.64 -8.04
CA ARG A 83 -8.04 2.03 -7.54
C ARG A 83 -6.96 1.00 -7.85
N THR A 84 -7.24 -0.29 -7.71
CA THR A 84 -6.29 -1.36 -8.05
C THR A 84 -5.98 -1.36 -9.55
N ARG A 85 -6.94 -1.07 -10.43
CA ARG A 85 -6.71 -0.94 -11.88
C ARG A 85 -5.85 0.27 -12.20
N ASP A 86 -6.13 1.43 -11.58
CA ASP A 86 -5.30 2.63 -11.72
C ASP A 86 -3.86 2.37 -11.26
N PHE A 87 -3.71 1.75 -10.09
CA PHE A 87 -2.42 1.32 -9.56
C PHE A 87 -1.72 0.38 -10.53
N ALA A 88 -2.40 -0.65 -11.05
CA ALA A 88 -1.81 -1.58 -12.02
C ALA A 88 -1.25 -0.86 -13.25
N MET A 89 -1.99 0.11 -13.80
CA MET A 89 -1.54 0.90 -14.95
C MET A 89 -0.30 1.74 -14.62
N GLN A 90 -0.31 2.44 -13.48
CA GLN A 90 0.82 3.26 -13.04
C GLN A 90 2.05 2.42 -12.72
N PHE A 91 1.86 1.33 -11.99
CA PHE A 91 2.89 0.37 -11.62
C PHE A 91 3.53 -0.28 -12.85
N ARG A 92 2.74 -0.51 -13.91
CA ARG A 92 3.26 -1.00 -15.19
C ARG A 92 4.18 0.01 -15.88
N SER A 93 3.93 1.31 -15.68
CA SER A 93 4.72 2.40 -16.27
C SER A 93 5.97 2.75 -15.45
N ALA A 94 6.00 2.38 -14.16
CA ALA A 94 7.12 2.62 -13.28
C ALA A 94 8.33 1.82 -13.71
N LYS A 95 9.45 2.51 -13.93
CA LYS A 95 10.70 1.87 -14.41
C LYS A 95 11.64 1.57 -13.26
N ARG A 96 11.62 2.39 -12.21
CA ARG A 96 12.59 2.32 -11.11
C ARG A 96 12.02 1.50 -9.95
N LEU A 97 12.84 0.70 -9.29
CA LEU A 97 12.38 -0.08 -8.14
C LEU A 97 11.95 0.82 -6.97
N CYS A 98 12.62 1.95 -6.73
CA CYS A 98 12.18 2.90 -5.69
C CYS A 98 10.79 3.48 -6.00
N GLU A 99 10.50 3.83 -7.26
CA GLU A 99 9.17 4.27 -7.69
C GLU A 99 8.13 3.18 -7.45
N LYS A 100 8.44 1.93 -7.81
CA LYS A 100 7.55 0.79 -7.59
C LYS A 100 7.28 0.57 -6.10
N LEU A 101 8.32 0.56 -5.25
CA LEU A 101 8.17 0.39 -3.80
C LEU A 101 7.34 1.52 -3.17
N ALA A 102 7.59 2.78 -3.56
CA ALA A 102 6.81 3.93 -3.10
C ALA A 102 5.35 3.86 -3.57
N MET A 103 5.11 3.46 -4.83
CA MET A 103 3.75 3.24 -5.35
C MET A 103 3.02 2.13 -4.58
N THR A 104 3.69 1.01 -4.30
CA THR A 104 3.12 -0.08 -3.49
C THR A 104 2.75 0.39 -2.09
N ALA A 105 3.64 1.15 -1.44
CA ALA A 105 3.38 1.73 -0.14
C ALA A 105 2.17 2.68 -0.15
N GLN A 106 2.09 3.54 -1.16
CA GLN A 106 0.97 4.46 -1.33
C GLN A 106 -0.33 3.71 -1.60
N PHE A 107 -0.31 2.67 -2.41
CA PHE A 107 -1.48 1.82 -2.65
C PHE A 107 -1.96 1.14 -1.36
N VAL A 108 -1.05 0.55 -0.58
CA VAL A 108 -1.38 -0.03 0.73
C VAL A 108 -1.97 1.03 1.67
N ARG A 109 -1.41 2.25 1.68
CA ARG A 109 -1.95 3.38 2.45
C ARG A 109 -3.38 3.71 2.05
N GLU A 110 -3.62 3.88 0.75
CA GLU A 110 -4.94 4.21 0.22
C GLU A 110 -5.96 3.13 0.58
N LEU A 111 -5.61 1.85 0.42
CA LEU A 111 -6.48 0.75 0.82
C LEU A 111 -6.77 0.77 2.32
N SER A 112 -5.76 1.03 3.17
CA SER A 112 -5.93 1.01 4.63
C SER A 112 -6.93 2.03 5.19
N VAL A 113 -7.22 3.09 4.45
CA VAL A 113 -8.16 4.16 4.85
C VAL A 113 -9.60 3.84 4.44
N VAL A 114 -9.81 2.87 3.54
CA VAL A 114 -11.15 2.46 3.11
C VAL A 114 -11.79 1.63 4.24
N ASP A 115 -13.00 1.94 4.68
CA ASP A 115 -13.65 1.22 5.79
C ASP A 115 -14.07 -0.23 5.42
N GLY A 116 -14.20 -1.09 6.43
CA GLY A 116 -14.86 -2.41 6.34
C GLY A 116 -13.97 -3.56 5.87
N ILE A 117 -13.80 -3.73 4.56
CA ILE A 117 -13.15 -4.91 3.94
C ILE A 117 -11.64 -4.69 3.70
N SER A 118 -11.16 -3.45 3.89
CA SER A 118 -9.80 -3.06 3.52
C SER A 118 -8.69 -3.83 4.20
N PHE A 119 -8.82 -4.17 5.49
CA PHE A 119 -7.75 -4.83 6.22
C PHE A 119 -7.49 -6.24 5.67
N ASP A 120 -8.55 -6.97 5.34
CA ASP A 120 -8.46 -8.29 4.73
C ASP A 120 -7.86 -8.21 3.31
N LEU A 121 -8.23 -7.19 2.53
CA LEU A 121 -7.67 -6.97 1.19
C LEU A 121 -6.20 -6.55 1.21
N VAL A 122 -5.81 -5.68 2.16
CA VAL A 122 -4.42 -5.30 2.40
C VAL A 122 -3.63 -6.53 2.82
N SER A 123 -4.15 -7.33 3.76
CA SER A 123 -3.52 -8.56 4.21
C SER A 123 -3.35 -9.58 3.08
N MET A 124 -4.34 -9.71 2.20
CA MET A 124 -4.28 -10.59 1.03
C MET A 124 -3.24 -10.11 0.02
N PHE A 125 -3.25 -8.83 -0.35
CA PHE A 125 -2.27 -8.25 -1.27
C PHE A 125 -0.84 -8.39 -0.72
N VAL A 126 -0.65 -8.10 0.56
CA VAL A 126 0.63 -8.26 1.24
C VAL A 126 1.03 -9.73 1.27
N SER A 127 0.11 -10.65 1.58
CA SER A 127 0.37 -12.10 1.55
C SER A 127 0.89 -12.55 0.18
N ASP A 128 0.17 -12.21 -0.88
CA ASP A 128 0.56 -12.55 -2.25
C ASP A 128 1.93 -11.96 -2.61
N LEU A 129 2.25 -10.75 -2.12
CA LEU A 129 3.51 -10.06 -2.44
C LEU A 129 4.71 -10.74 -1.78
N ILE A 130 4.51 -11.35 -0.62
CA ILE A 130 5.56 -12.07 0.12
C ILE A 130 5.88 -13.42 -0.53
N GLU A 131 4.91 -14.02 -1.21
CA GLU A 131 5.09 -15.31 -1.89
C GLU A 131 5.97 -15.18 -3.15
N ILE A 132 6.28 -13.95 -3.58
CA ILE A 132 7.18 -13.72 -4.71
C ILE A 132 8.64 -13.92 -4.29
N ASP A 133 9.31 -14.84 -4.98
CA ASP A 133 10.74 -15.08 -4.83
C ASP A 133 11.55 -13.78 -5.03
N GLY A 134 12.42 -13.49 -4.06
CA GLY A 134 13.29 -12.31 -4.06
C GLY A 134 12.95 -11.25 -2.99
N PHE A 135 11.73 -11.22 -2.44
CA PHE A 135 11.46 -10.40 -1.24
C PHE A 135 12.13 -10.92 0.03
N GLY A 136 12.46 -12.21 0.06
CA GLY A 136 13.05 -12.88 1.20
C GLY A 136 12.11 -12.94 2.40
N LYS A 137 12.66 -13.15 3.60
CA LYS A 137 11.88 -13.16 4.84
C LYS A 137 11.39 -11.75 5.13
N LEU A 138 10.08 -11.59 5.34
CA LEU A 138 9.56 -10.31 5.78
C LEU A 138 10.08 -9.93 7.17
N PRO A 139 10.38 -8.65 7.39
CA PRO A 139 10.62 -8.16 8.72
C PRO A 139 9.31 -8.16 9.51
N SER A 140 9.36 -8.68 10.74
CA SER A 140 8.27 -8.53 11.68
C SER A 140 8.16 -7.06 12.15
N GLN A 141 7.05 -6.70 12.79
CA GLN A 141 6.89 -5.38 13.38
C GLN A 141 8.02 -5.05 14.38
N LYS A 142 8.54 -6.06 15.08
CA LYS A 142 9.66 -5.91 16.01
C LYS A 142 10.96 -5.62 15.27
N ASP A 143 11.16 -6.24 14.10
CA ASP A 143 12.36 -6.05 13.29
C ASP A 143 12.36 -4.64 12.67
N ILE A 144 11.21 -4.17 12.18
CA ILE A 144 11.06 -2.79 11.68
C ILE A 144 11.35 -1.78 12.79
N GLN A 145 10.77 -1.96 13.99
CA GLN A 145 11.03 -1.06 15.10
C GLN A 145 12.51 -1.00 15.48
N ARG A 146 13.17 -2.17 15.56
CA ARG A 146 14.61 -2.24 15.83
C ARG A 146 15.43 -1.55 14.75
N PHE A 147 15.07 -1.76 13.48
CA PHE A 147 15.73 -1.14 12.35
C PHE A 147 15.58 0.39 12.36
N CYS A 148 14.36 0.91 12.52
CA CYS A 148 14.08 2.34 12.66
C CYS A 148 14.83 2.97 13.83
N LEU A 149 14.82 2.34 15.00
CA LEU A 149 15.55 2.84 16.17
C LEU A 149 17.06 2.87 15.93
N ALA A 150 17.60 1.90 15.20
CA ALA A 150 19.01 1.89 14.85
C ALA A 150 19.36 3.00 13.85
N LEU A 151 18.52 3.25 12.85
CA LEU A 151 18.69 4.39 11.93
C LEU A 151 18.57 5.74 12.64
N GLU A 152 17.64 5.86 13.59
CA GLU A 152 17.48 7.07 14.41
C GLU A 152 18.71 7.32 15.29
N SER A 153 19.19 6.29 15.98
CA SER A 153 20.42 6.32 16.78
C SER A 153 21.64 6.67 15.93
N TRP A 154 21.74 6.08 14.74
CA TRP A 154 22.78 6.41 13.77
C TRP A 154 22.74 7.88 13.37
N SER A 155 21.60 8.41 12.92
CA SER A 155 21.48 9.82 12.55
C SER A 155 21.71 10.79 13.73
N SER A 156 21.42 10.37 14.96
CA SER A 156 21.60 11.18 16.17
C SER A 156 22.99 11.06 16.79
N SER A 157 23.87 10.23 16.22
CA SER A 157 25.21 10.00 16.77
C SER A 157 26.11 11.22 16.62
N ALA A 158 26.99 11.43 17.60
CA ALA A 158 28.01 12.47 17.54
C ALA A 158 29.02 12.21 16.41
N ILE A 159 29.45 13.29 15.74
CA ILE A 159 30.40 13.24 14.62
C ILE A 159 31.78 12.75 15.08
N SER A 160 32.18 13.10 16.31
CA SER A 160 33.41 12.64 16.94
C SER A 160 33.21 12.48 18.45
N GLU A 161 34.13 11.77 19.10
CA GLU A 161 34.16 11.66 20.55
C GLU A 161 34.29 13.06 21.18
N GLY A 162 33.45 13.36 22.18
CA GLY A 162 33.40 14.67 22.83
C GLY A 162 32.74 15.80 22.03
N SER A 163 32.30 15.57 20.79
CA SER A 163 31.56 16.56 20.01
C SER A 163 30.10 16.64 20.45
N THR A 164 29.58 17.85 20.58
CA THR A 164 28.14 18.11 20.75
C THR A 164 27.39 18.08 19.43
N GLN A 165 28.08 18.13 18.28
CA GLN A 165 27.45 18.10 16.97
C GLN A 165 27.14 16.67 16.53
N THR A 166 25.91 16.49 16.07
CA THR A 166 25.39 15.20 15.59
C THR A 166 25.41 15.09 14.07
N LEU A 167 25.32 13.87 13.54
CA LEU A 167 25.17 13.63 12.10
C LEU A 167 23.91 14.30 11.53
N ARG A 168 22.82 14.32 12.30
CA ARG A 168 21.57 15.04 11.97
C ARG A 168 21.77 16.53 11.81
N GLU A 169 22.45 17.18 12.77
CA GLU A 169 22.77 18.60 12.67
C GLU A 169 23.63 18.92 11.44
N PHE A 170 24.59 18.04 11.15
CA PHE A 170 25.38 18.15 9.92
C PHE A 170 24.53 17.99 8.66
N GLY A 171 23.59 17.03 8.63
CA GLY A 171 22.66 16.84 7.52
C GLY A 171 21.85 18.10 7.20
N TYR A 172 21.36 18.80 8.23
CA TYR A 172 20.65 20.08 8.04
C TYR A 172 21.56 21.18 7.47
N LYS A 173 22.81 21.27 7.92
CA LYS A 173 23.81 22.19 7.35
C LYS A 173 24.15 21.83 5.91
N TRP A 174 24.27 20.54 5.61
CA TRP A 174 24.52 20.05 4.25
C TRP A 174 23.36 20.35 3.31
N TYR A 175 22.12 20.15 3.75
CA TYR A 175 20.92 20.53 3.01
C TYR A 175 20.89 22.04 2.74
N ALA A 176 21.16 22.87 3.75
CA ALA A 176 21.24 24.31 3.60
C ALA A 176 22.32 24.75 2.59
N LEU A 177 23.45 24.04 2.55
CA LEU A 177 24.55 24.30 1.62
C LEU A 177 24.24 23.84 0.19
N LYS A 178 23.88 22.57 0.00
CA LYS A 178 23.83 21.92 -1.32
C LYS A 178 22.46 21.97 -1.99
N VAL A 179 21.38 22.02 -1.21
CA VAL A 179 20.01 21.95 -1.74
C VAL A 179 19.34 23.32 -1.67
N ALA A 180 19.22 23.90 -0.48
CA ALA A 180 18.54 25.18 -0.30
C ALA A 180 19.39 26.39 -0.73
N GLN A 181 20.73 26.24 -0.74
CA GLN A 181 21.69 27.30 -1.03
C GLN A 181 21.52 28.55 -0.13
N THR A 182 21.12 28.31 1.12
CA THR A 182 20.84 29.34 2.14
C THR A 182 21.95 29.47 3.18
N LEU A 183 22.93 28.55 3.18
CA LEU A 183 24.01 28.59 4.17
C LEU A 183 24.90 29.84 3.96
N PRO A 184 25.24 30.61 5.02
CA PRO A 184 26.18 31.73 4.93
C PRO A 184 27.55 31.31 4.38
N LYS A 185 28.14 32.15 3.50
CA LYS A 185 29.40 31.81 2.78
C LYS A 185 30.57 31.52 3.73
N ASP A 186 30.65 32.23 4.85
CA ASP A 186 31.64 32.04 5.91
C ASP A 186 31.59 30.65 6.56
N GLN A 187 30.49 29.91 6.39
CA GLN A 187 30.31 28.56 6.94
C GLN A 187 30.52 27.45 5.90
N HIS A 188 30.67 27.79 4.61
CA HIS A 188 30.78 26.79 3.53
C HIS A 188 32.02 25.91 3.71
N GLU A 189 33.18 26.54 3.91
CA GLU A 189 34.45 25.82 4.05
C GLU A 189 34.45 24.90 5.27
N ALA A 190 33.91 25.35 6.40
CA ALA A 190 33.80 24.54 7.61
C ALA A 190 32.93 23.29 7.41
N VAL A 191 31.80 23.40 6.70
CA VAL A 191 30.93 22.26 6.39
C VAL A 191 31.59 21.30 5.41
N LEU A 192 32.30 21.81 4.40
CA LEU A 192 33.02 20.98 3.43
C LEU A 192 34.20 20.24 4.08
N ALA A 193 34.94 20.91 4.98
CA ALA A 193 36.06 20.29 5.71
C ALA A 193 35.60 19.14 6.61
N LEU A 194 34.41 19.26 7.22
CA LEU A 194 33.86 18.23 8.12
C LEU A 194 33.28 17.02 7.37
N ALA A 195 33.02 17.15 6.07
CA ALA A 195 32.33 16.12 5.28
C ALA A 195 33.08 14.78 5.24
N LEU A 196 34.42 14.80 5.19
CA LEU A 196 35.22 13.57 5.18
C LEU A 196 35.11 12.81 6.51
N THR A 197 35.25 13.51 7.63
CA THR A 197 35.08 12.94 8.97
C THR A 197 33.67 12.39 9.17
N VAL A 198 32.66 13.13 8.71
CA VAL A 198 31.26 12.68 8.73
C VAL A 198 31.09 11.42 7.90
N LYS A 199 31.63 11.37 6.68
CA LYS A 199 31.59 10.18 5.81
C LYS A 199 32.16 8.96 6.52
N GLU A 200 33.41 9.03 6.98
CA GLU A 200 34.09 7.92 7.65
C GLU A 200 33.32 7.45 8.89
N ARG A 201 32.90 8.40 9.74
CA ARG A 201 32.12 8.11 10.95
C ARG A 201 30.80 7.43 10.61
N SER A 202 30.09 7.94 9.62
CA SER A 202 28.75 7.46 9.26
C SER A 202 28.79 6.04 8.73
N LEU A 203 29.77 5.71 7.89
CA LEU A 203 29.95 4.37 7.33
C LEU A 203 30.37 3.35 8.40
N HIS A 204 31.26 3.75 9.32
CA HIS A 204 31.59 2.93 10.49
C HIS A 204 30.35 2.62 11.33
N LEU A 205 29.50 3.62 11.60
CA LEU A 205 28.27 3.43 12.38
C LEU A 205 27.15 2.71 11.61
N LEU A 206 27.19 2.71 10.28
CA LEU A 206 26.23 1.98 9.44
C LEU A 206 26.56 0.47 9.38
N THR A 207 27.81 0.09 9.64
CA THR A 207 28.29 -1.30 9.57
C THR A 207 27.50 -2.26 10.49
N PRO A 208 27.25 -1.96 11.78
CA PRO A 208 26.39 -2.80 12.62
C PRO A 208 24.96 -2.96 12.09
N ILE A 209 24.40 -1.90 11.50
CA ILE A 209 23.05 -1.88 10.94
C ILE A 209 22.98 -2.80 9.72
N TYR A 210 24.01 -2.77 8.87
CA TYR A 210 24.15 -3.70 7.76
C TYR A 210 24.08 -5.16 8.21
N TYR A 211 24.84 -5.55 9.23
CA TYR A 211 24.81 -6.92 9.75
C TYR A 211 23.43 -7.34 10.29
N MET A 212 22.76 -6.45 11.02
CA MET A 212 21.39 -6.68 11.51
C MET A 212 20.37 -6.82 10.37
N SER A 213 20.64 -6.19 9.22
CA SER A 213 19.70 -6.15 8.09
C SER A 213 19.75 -7.39 7.20
N ARG A 214 20.78 -8.23 7.33
CA ARG A 214 21.07 -9.36 6.42
C ARG A 214 19.95 -10.39 6.28
N GLU A 215 19.08 -10.52 7.26
CA GLU A 215 17.93 -11.43 7.18
C GLU A 215 16.82 -10.95 6.26
N HIS A 216 16.81 -9.65 5.89
CA HIS A 216 15.72 -9.00 5.19
C HIS A 216 16.21 -8.26 3.96
N THR A 217 15.85 -8.73 2.75
CA THR A 217 16.28 -8.13 1.48
C THR A 217 15.98 -6.64 1.40
N ILE A 218 14.80 -6.23 1.87
CA ILE A 218 14.39 -4.81 1.86
C ILE A 218 15.25 -3.94 2.78
N PHE A 219 15.64 -4.43 3.96
CA PHE A 219 16.52 -3.67 4.86
C PHE A 219 17.93 -3.59 4.31
N MET A 220 18.44 -4.68 3.73
CA MET A 220 19.70 -4.68 3.02
C MET A 220 19.71 -3.62 1.91
N TRP A 221 18.67 -3.62 1.06
CA TRP A 221 18.55 -2.62 0.00
C TRP A 221 18.51 -1.18 0.53
N ILE A 222 17.78 -0.93 1.63
CA ILE A 222 17.78 0.39 2.29
C ILE A 222 19.20 0.77 2.74
N VAL A 223 19.90 -0.12 3.44
CA VAL A 223 21.25 0.15 3.94
C VAL A 223 22.24 0.36 2.79
N ASP A 224 22.11 -0.41 1.71
CA ASP A 224 22.93 -0.25 0.50
C ASP A 224 22.70 1.13 -0.13
N CYS A 225 21.45 1.60 -0.20
CA CYS A 225 21.14 2.96 -0.68
C CYS A 225 21.79 4.03 0.21
N LEU A 226 21.70 3.89 1.54
CA LEU A 226 22.33 4.80 2.50
C LEU A 226 23.85 4.80 2.33
N TRP A 227 24.44 3.62 2.18
CA TRP A 227 25.87 3.43 1.98
C TRP A 227 26.34 4.12 0.70
N CYS A 228 25.74 3.83 -0.45
CA CYS A 228 26.08 4.45 -1.73
C CYS A 228 25.82 5.96 -1.75
N SER A 229 24.80 6.44 -1.03
CA SER A 229 24.54 7.88 -0.85
C SER A 229 25.72 8.59 -0.19
N ILE A 230 26.27 7.99 0.86
CA ILE A 230 27.40 8.56 1.61
C ILE A 230 28.72 8.34 0.89
N GLU A 231 29.00 7.10 0.48
CA GLU A 231 30.29 6.69 -0.05
C GLU A 231 30.56 7.31 -1.43
N GLU A 232 29.60 7.20 -2.34
CA GLU A 232 29.83 7.53 -3.75
C GLU A 232 29.38 8.96 -4.10
N ARG A 233 28.35 9.47 -3.42
CA ARG A 233 27.71 10.75 -3.77
C ARG A 233 27.92 11.87 -2.77
N ASN A 234 28.49 11.57 -1.59
CA ASN A 234 28.58 12.52 -0.48
C ASN A 234 27.24 13.21 -0.20
N ASN A 235 26.14 12.47 -0.29
CA ASN A 235 24.81 12.98 0.02
C ASN A 235 24.45 12.66 1.47
N PHE A 236 24.51 13.70 2.30
CA PHE A 236 24.21 13.65 3.73
C PHE A 236 22.82 14.22 4.08
N VAL A 237 22.00 14.56 3.09
CA VAL A 237 20.62 15.03 3.31
C VAL A 237 19.78 13.97 4.03
N LEU A 238 20.10 12.69 3.83
CA LEU A 238 19.43 11.58 4.51
C LEU A 238 19.39 11.70 6.05
N PHE A 239 20.33 12.42 6.68
CA PHE A 239 20.33 12.55 8.14
C PHE A 239 19.23 13.46 8.67
N THR A 240 18.56 14.22 7.79
CA THR A 240 17.39 15.04 8.16
C THR A 240 16.11 14.22 8.23
N ALA A 241 16.11 12.97 7.76
CA ALA A 241 14.95 12.08 7.83
C ALA A 241 14.66 11.69 9.29
N GLY A 242 13.38 11.64 9.63
CA GLY A 242 12.89 11.15 10.92
C GLY A 242 12.56 9.67 10.84
N TRP A 243 13.50 8.80 11.23
CA TRP A 243 13.37 7.35 11.03
C TRP A 243 12.34 6.70 11.96
N VAL A 244 12.06 7.35 13.08
CA VAL A 244 10.97 7.00 13.99
C VAL A 244 9.80 7.94 13.69
N ASN A 245 8.93 7.54 12.77
CA ASN A 245 7.83 8.42 12.37
C ASN A 245 6.79 8.59 13.51
N PRO A 246 6.27 9.82 13.73
CA PRO A 246 5.33 10.19 14.80
C PRO A 246 3.85 10.01 14.45
N HIS A 247 3.54 9.31 13.35
CA HIS A 247 2.17 9.21 12.83
C HIS A 247 1.40 8.05 13.48
N GLY A 248 0.30 8.41 14.17
CA GLY A 248 -0.90 7.64 14.54
C GLY A 248 -0.79 6.17 14.98
N PRO A 249 -1.54 5.74 16.03
CA PRO A 249 -1.53 4.34 16.50
C PRO A 249 -1.87 3.29 15.42
N GLN A 250 -2.50 3.69 14.31
CA GLN A 250 -2.89 2.82 13.19
C GLN A 250 -1.68 2.29 12.39
N LEU A 251 -0.60 3.05 12.25
CA LEU A 251 0.61 2.63 11.50
C LEU A 251 1.38 1.51 12.19
N LYS A 252 1.20 1.35 13.52
CA LYS A 252 1.83 0.29 14.32
C LYS A 252 1.43 -1.12 13.86
N TYR A 253 0.30 -1.24 13.17
CA TYR A 253 -0.26 -2.53 12.76
C TYR A 253 0.02 -2.88 11.29
N MET A 254 0.69 -1.99 10.53
CA MET A 254 0.98 -2.19 9.11
C MET A 254 2.48 -2.04 8.78
N PRO A 255 3.27 -3.12 8.99
CA PRO A 255 4.70 -3.20 8.69
C PRO A 255 5.10 -2.60 7.33
N TRP A 256 4.39 -2.96 6.26
CA TRP A 256 4.66 -2.51 4.90
C TRP A 256 4.49 -1.01 4.69
N LEU A 257 3.56 -0.40 5.42
CA LEU A 257 3.35 1.04 5.31
C LEU A 257 4.51 1.80 5.97
N GLN A 258 5.04 1.29 7.08
CA GLN A 258 6.23 1.86 7.72
C GLN A 258 7.47 1.75 6.82
N ILE A 259 7.69 0.58 6.21
CA ILE A 259 8.76 0.40 5.21
C ILE A 259 8.57 1.36 4.04
N GLY A 260 7.32 1.51 3.59
CA GLY A 260 6.94 2.43 2.54
C GLY A 260 7.32 3.87 2.81
N GLU A 261 7.06 4.37 4.02
CA GLU A 261 7.46 5.72 4.44
C GLU A 261 8.98 5.88 4.44
N ILE A 262 9.72 4.88 4.93
CA ILE A 262 11.19 4.87 4.85
C ILE A 262 11.67 4.98 3.39
N VAL A 263 11.04 4.23 2.47
CA VAL A 263 11.38 4.31 1.04
C VAL A 263 11.10 5.70 0.47
N VAL A 264 9.97 6.32 0.85
CA VAL A 264 9.64 7.68 0.42
C VAL A 264 10.69 8.67 0.93
N ASP A 265 11.10 8.59 2.19
CA ASP A 265 12.15 9.47 2.74
C ASP A 265 13.49 9.28 2.01
N ILE A 266 13.85 8.04 1.67
CA ILE A 266 15.06 7.74 0.88
C ILE A 266 14.98 8.37 -0.53
N ILE A 267 13.80 8.40 -1.14
CA ILE A 267 13.60 9.03 -2.46
C ILE A 267 13.66 10.55 -2.33
N ASP A 268 12.93 11.13 -1.38
CA ASP A 268 12.81 12.58 -1.19
C ASP A 268 14.14 13.22 -0.80
N THR A 269 14.97 12.50 -0.05
CA THR A 269 16.35 12.93 0.30
C THR A 269 17.35 12.72 -0.84
N GLY A 270 16.93 12.16 -1.99
CA GLY A 270 17.80 11.84 -3.12
C GLY A 270 18.82 10.74 -2.81
N CYS A 271 18.54 9.91 -1.80
CA CYS A 271 19.40 8.82 -1.38
C CYS A 271 19.29 7.60 -2.31
N ALA A 272 18.15 7.39 -2.98
CA ALA A 272 18.02 6.39 -4.03
C ALA A 272 18.23 7.01 -5.43
N SER A 273 19.07 6.38 -6.25
CA SER A 273 19.29 6.70 -7.67
C SER A 273 19.10 5.48 -8.57
N ASN A 274 19.07 5.74 -9.88
CA ASN A 274 18.92 4.71 -10.92
C ASN A 274 20.06 3.69 -10.95
N VAL A 275 21.24 4.08 -10.46
CA VAL A 275 22.41 3.20 -10.45
C VAL A 275 22.35 2.22 -9.28
N ASP A 276 21.60 2.53 -8.22
CA ASP A 276 21.48 1.72 -6.99
C ASP A 276 20.60 0.46 -7.19
N PHE A 277 20.22 0.14 -8.43
CA PHE A 277 19.35 -0.99 -8.80
C PHE A 277 20.08 -2.20 -9.39
N TYR A 278 21.27 -1.99 -9.98
CA TYR A 278 21.95 -3.00 -10.79
C TYR A 278 23.43 -3.29 -10.47
N PRO A 279 24.16 -2.62 -9.55
CA PRO A 279 25.57 -2.91 -9.42
C PRO A 279 25.72 -4.04 -8.39
N ARG A 280 25.93 -5.27 -8.89
CA ARG A 280 26.59 -6.41 -8.21
C ARG A 280 25.72 -7.52 -7.62
N GLY A 281 24.73 -8.08 -8.34
CA GLY A 281 24.23 -9.43 -8.01
C GLY A 281 23.66 -9.58 -6.59
N GLY A 282 23.09 -8.51 -6.03
CA GLY A 282 22.80 -8.38 -4.60
C GLY A 282 21.31 -8.22 -4.27
N SER A 283 21.04 -7.71 -3.07
CA SER A 283 19.71 -7.47 -2.51
C SER A 283 18.79 -6.66 -3.45
N GLY A 284 19.32 -5.63 -4.11
CA GLY A 284 18.59 -4.77 -5.03
C GLY A 284 18.16 -5.46 -6.34
N GLU A 285 18.94 -6.40 -6.86
CA GLU A 285 18.59 -7.16 -8.06
C GLU A 285 17.47 -8.16 -7.75
N ALA A 286 17.60 -8.90 -6.64
CA ALA A 286 16.57 -9.83 -6.18
C ALA A 286 15.24 -9.10 -5.93
N LEU A 287 15.29 -7.94 -5.26
CA LEU A 287 14.11 -7.13 -5.01
C LEU A 287 13.54 -6.50 -6.29
N GLY A 288 14.39 -6.08 -7.22
CA GLY A 288 14.01 -5.56 -8.53
C GLY A 288 13.27 -6.59 -9.38
N ASN A 289 13.78 -7.82 -9.43
CA ASN A 289 13.15 -8.95 -10.11
C ASN A 289 11.81 -9.31 -9.45
N ALA A 290 11.77 -9.39 -8.11
CA ALA A 290 10.54 -9.64 -7.36
C ALA A 290 9.46 -8.58 -7.65
N MET A 291 9.84 -7.30 -7.65
CA MET A 291 8.93 -6.21 -8.01
C MET A 291 8.52 -6.22 -9.49
N GLY A 292 9.39 -6.72 -10.37
CA GLY A 292 9.06 -6.99 -11.78
C GLY A 292 8.02 -8.10 -11.93
N GLN A 293 8.15 -9.19 -11.16
CA GLN A 293 7.15 -10.26 -11.11
C GLN A 293 5.84 -9.80 -10.49
N ALA A 294 5.90 -8.97 -9.44
CA ALA A 294 4.71 -8.35 -8.85
C ALA A 294 3.96 -7.52 -9.91
N GLN A 295 4.70 -6.79 -10.74
CA GLN A 295 4.16 -5.94 -11.81
C GLN A 295 3.52 -6.72 -12.94
N SER A 296 4.14 -7.83 -13.35
CA SER A 296 3.67 -8.63 -14.48
C SER A 296 2.55 -9.60 -14.10
N SER A 297 2.55 -10.13 -12.87
CA SER A 297 1.68 -11.24 -12.47
C SER A 297 0.77 -10.90 -11.30
N LEU A 298 1.31 -10.45 -10.16
CA LEU A 298 0.53 -10.30 -8.93
C LEU A 298 -0.53 -9.22 -9.03
N VAL A 299 -0.17 -8.01 -9.43
CA VAL A 299 -1.12 -6.87 -9.44
C VAL A 299 -2.30 -7.13 -10.40
N PRO A 300 -2.07 -7.63 -11.64
CA PRO A 300 -3.16 -8.05 -12.52
C PRO A 300 -4.04 -9.16 -11.91
N THR A 301 -3.42 -10.17 -11.29
CA THR A 301 -4.14 -11.29 -10.65
C THR A 301 -4.99 -10.82 -9.48
N PHE A 302 -4.46 -9.92 -8.66
CA PHE A 302 -5.19 -9.31 -7.54
C PHE A 302 -6.41 -8.51 -8.04
N ALA A 303 -6.25 -7.72 -9.11
CA ALA A 303 -7.37 -7.00 -9.73
C ALA A 303 -8.46 -7.95 -10.28
N LEU A 304 -8.06 -9.08 -10.87
CA LEU A 304 -8.97 -10.12 -11.34
C LEU A 304 -9.74 -10.74 -10.16
N ARG A 305 -9.04 -11.13 -9.09
CA ARG A 305 -9.62 -11.72 -7.87
C ARG A 305 -10.64 -10.81 -7.21
N LEU A 306 -10.34 -9.51 -7.09
CA LEU A 306 -11.30 -8.52 -6.59
C LEU A 306 -12.56 -8.44 -7.48
N THR A 307 -12.38 -8.51 -8.81
CA THR A 307 -13.50 -8.50 -9.76
C THR A 307 -14.37 -9.75 -9.62
N GLN A 308 -13.77 -10.92 -9.39
CA GLN A 308 -14.49 -12.17 -9.11
C GLN A 308 -15.26 -12.09 -7.78
N LEU A 309 -14.62 -11.59 -6.72
CA LEU A 309 -15.28 -11.39 -5.42
C LEU A 309 -16.52 -10.49 -5.56
N ARG A 310 -16.41 -9.38 -6.32
CA ARG A 310 -17.55 -8.50 -6.60
C ARG A 310 -18.67 -9.24 -7.32
N ALA A 311 -18.36 -10.04 -8.34
CA ALA A 311 -19.37 -10.80 -9.07
C ALA A 311 -20.13 -11.77 -8.14
N THR A 312 -19.41 -12.43 -7.23
CA THR A 312 -20.00 -13.32 -6.22
C THR A 312 -20.89 -12.55 -5.23
N MET A 313 -20.43 -11.41 -4.72
CA MET A 313 -21.24 -10.56 -3.82
C MET A 313 -22.49 -10.04 -4.52
N GLN A 314 -22.39 -9.62 -5.78
CA GLN A 314 -23.54 -9.15 -6.55
C GLN A 314 -24.59 -10.26 -6.73
N SER A 315 -24.15 -11.47 -7.06
CA SER A 315 -25.04 -12.64 -7.16
C SER A 315 -25.76 -12.92 -5.83
N GLN A 316 -25.05 -12.83 -4.69
CA GLN A 316 -25.67 -12.97 -3.37
C GLN A 316 -26.70 -11.88 -3.06
N ILE A 317 -26.42 -10.63 -3.43
CA ILE A 317 -27.36 -9.50 -3.29
C ILE A 317 -28.62 -9.77 -4.12
N ASP A 318 -28.48 -10.23 -5.37
CA ASP A 318 -29.61 -10.49 -6.26
C ASP A 318 -30.48 -11.66 -5.75
N ILE A 319 -29.85 -12.72 -5.24
CA ILE A 319 -30.54 -13.85 -4.60
C ILE A 319 -31.29 -13.38 -3.35
N ALA A 320 -30.65 -12.57 -2.49
CA ALA A 320 -31.27 -12.05 -1.28
C ALA A 320 -32.45 -11.12 -1.59
N LYS A 321 -32.34 -10.25 -2.61
CA LYS A 321 -33.45 -9.42 -3.11
C LYS A 321 -34.61 -10.28 -3.63
N SER A 322 -34.32 -11.31 -4.42
CA SER A 322 -35.33 -12.25 -4.91
C SER A 322 -36.05 -12.97 -3.76
N LEU A 323 -35.31 -13.37 -2.73
CA LEU A 323 -35.87 -13.97 -1.51
C LEU A 323 -36.75 -12.99 -0.73
N GLN A 324 -36.32 -11.73 -0.57
CA GLN A 324 -37.12 -10.68 0.07
C GLN A 324 -38.45 -10.48 -0.64
N VAL A 325 -38.45 -10.41 -1.97
CA VAL A 325 -39.67 -10.30 -2.77
C VAL A 325 -40.57 -11.52 -2.56
N LYS A 326 -40.02 -12.74 -2.58
CA LYS A 326 -40.79 -13.96 -2.34
C LYS A 326 -41.41 -14.01 -0.94
N ILE A 327 -40.66 -13.65 0.10
CA ILE A 327 -41.15 -13.62 1.48
C ILE A 327 -42.24 -12.54 1.61
N LEU A 328 -42.05 -11.35 1.05
CA LEU A 328 -43.05 -10.29 1.07
C LEU A 328 -44.34 -10.74 0.39
N VAL A 329 -44.24 -11.40 -0.78
CA VAL A 329 -45.39 -11.96 -1.49
C VAL A 329 -46.10 -12.99 -0.62
N VAL A 330 -45.39 -13.99 -0.08
CA VAL A 330 -45.98 -15.02 0.80
C VAL A 330 -46.66 -14.39 2.01
N SER A 331 -46.01 -13.42 2.66
CA SER A 331 -46.53 -12.70 3.83
C SER A 331 -47.81 -11.95 3.48
N SER A 332 -47.83 -11.24 2.34
CA SER A 332 -49.01 -10.51 1.86
C SER A 332 -50.16 -11.46 1.53
N THR A 333 -49.88 -12.60 0.89
CA THR A 333 -50.87 -13.62 0.59
C THR A 333 -51.48 -14.19 1.86
N ILE A 334 -50.66 -14.52 2.86
CA ILE A 334 -51.12 -14.99 4.18
C ILE A 334 -52.01 -13.92 4.84
N LEU A 335 -51.61 -12.65 4.83
CA LEU A 335 -52.40 -11.56 5.41
C LEU A 335 -53.75 -11.38 4.72
N ILE A 336 -53.76 -11.44 3.38
CA ILE A 336 -54.98 -11.34 2.57
C ILE A 336 -55.90 -12.52 2.86
N THR A 337 -55.38 -13.74 2.87
CA THR A 337 -56.18 -14.95 3.16
C THR A 337 -56.71 -14.97 4.59
N LEU A 338 -55.92 -14.58 5.59
CA LEU A 338 -56.41 -14.40 6.96
C LEU A 338 -57.49 -13.32 7.03
N GLY A 339 -57.28 -12.18 6.36
CA GLY A 339 -58.26 -11.09 6.31
C GLY A 339 -59.59 -11.52 5.70
N GLN A 340 -59.53 -12.25 4.58
CA GLN A 340 -60.72 -12.84 3.94
C GLN A 340 -61.42 -13.84 4.85
N PHE A 341 -60.68 -14.71 5.52
CA PHE A 341 -61.24 -15.68 6.46
C PHE A 341 -61.95 -14.98 7.62
N VAL A 342 -61.29 -14.00 8.27
CA VAL A 342 -61.87 -13.23 9.38
C VAL A 342 -63.11 -12.46 8.93
N ALA A 343 -63.06 -11.79 7.77
CA ALA A 343 -64.22 -11.10 7.22
C ALA A 343 -65.40 -12.05 6.95
N THR A 344 -65.12 -13.25 6.44
CA THR A 344 -66.15 -14.27 6.19
C THR A 344 -66.78 -14.77 7.49
N VAL A 345 -65.96 -15.05 8.52
CA VAL A 345 -66.44 -15.48 9.84
C VAL A 345 -67.28 -14.38 10.51
N ILE A 346 -66.83 -13.12 10.46
CA ILE A 346 -67.59 -11.98 11.00
C ILE A 346 -68.91 -11.83 10.26
N TYR A 347 -68.90 -11.90 8.93
CA TYR A 347 -70.11 -11.79 8.12
C TYR A 347 -71.10 -12.91 8.42
N GLN A 348 -70.64 -14.17 8.52
CA GLN A 348 -71.49 -15.30 8.91
C GLN A 348 -72.12 -15.09 10.28
N ARG A 349 -71.33 -14.67 11.28
CA ARG A 349 -71.88 -14.38 12.62
C ARG A 349 -72.86 -13.23 12.63
N TYR A 350 -72.64 -12.20 11.80
CA TYR A 350 -73.56 -11.09 11.67
C TYR A 350 -74.89 -11.52 11.03
N VAL A 351 -74.83 -12.34 9.98
CA VAL A 351 -76.02 -12.91 9.32
C VAL A 351 -76.78 -13.83 10.28
N GLU A 352 -76.10 -14.69 11.04
CA GLU A 352 -76.73 -15.55 12.06
C GLU A 352 -77.43 -14.75 13.16
N ALA A 353 -76.83 -13.64 13.61
CA ALA A 353 -77.42 -12.76 14.61
C ALA A 353 -78.70 -12.04 14.11
N PHE A 354 -78.80 -11.75 12.81
CA PHE A 354 -79.97 -11.12 12.20
C PHE A 354 -81.01 -12.12 11.67
N ALA A 355 -80.63 -13.38 11.43
CA ALA A 355 -81.53 -14.45 10.99
C ALA A 355 -82.25 -15.16 12.15
N SER A 356 -81.91 -14.83 13.41
CA SER A 356 -82.65 -15.28 14.59
C SER A 356 -84.06 -14.66 14.59
N PRO A 357 -85.14 -15.45 14.43
CA PRO A 357 -86.50 -14.93 14.54
C PRO A 357 -86.74 -14.46 15.98
N LEU A 358 -87.27 -13.23 16.11
CA LEU A 358 -87.89 -12.72 17.34
C LEU A 358 -89.05 -13.61 17.79
#